data_AF-A0A5J4S5A1-F1
#
_entry.id   AF-A0A5J4S5A1-F1
#
_cell.length_a   1.000
_cell.length_b   1.000
_cell.length_c   1.000
_cell.angle_alpha   90.00
_cell.angle_beta   90.00
_cell.angle_gamma   90.00
#
_symmetry.space_group_name_H-M   'P 1'
#
loop_
_entity.id
_entity.type
_entity.pdbx_description
1 polymer ?
#
loop_
_entity_poly.entity_id
_entity_poly.type
_entity_poly.pdbx_seq_one_letter_code
_entity_poly.pdbx_strand_id
1 'polypeptide(L)'
;PLIRLPILLLVSTERNTGKTTFLNFLKAIFAGNMSFNTNEDFHSQFNSDWANKLIVGVDEALLDRREDSERIKNLSTAISYKAEAKGKDRYEIDFFAKFVMSSNNEECPIIIEQGETRYWVRKIHPIEKKNVGMLNDLKAEIPQFLHFLLKRKLSTKHESRMWFRHDLLITDALRKIIMHNRGKVEIEMLHIISEIMQIKALKEYRFSIKDMLDMLKRLSIQTEAPQLRKILQDNWKLEPHPPTYYTAYLFGYNDEILSSPKTARLYRMTQKQVEEIMSEC
;
A
#
# COMPACT_ATOMS: atom_id res chain seq x y z
N PRO A 1 10.03 3.34 -23.92
CA PRO A 1 10.47 3.08 -22.51
C PRO A 1 10.19 4.21 -21.50
N LEU A 2 9.99 5.46 -21.96
CA LEU A 2 9.82 6.64 -21.08
C LEU A 2 8.44 6.76 -20.42
N ILE A 3 7.46 5.97 -20.87
CA ILE A 3 6.13 5.92 -20.25
C ILE A 3 6.30 5.41 -18.82
N ARG A 4 5.79 6.17 -17.85
CA ARG A 4 5.77 5.78 -16.44
C ARG A 4 4.60 4.82 -16.22
N LEU A 5 4.86 3.76 -15.45
CA LEU A 5 3.88 2.72 -15.12
C LEU A 5 3.89 2.49 -13.62
N PRO A 6 2.77 2.04 -13.04
CA PRO A 6 2.73 1.70 -11.63
C PRO A 6 3.67 0.54 -11.31
N ILE A 7 4.15 0.51 -10.08
CA ILE A 7 4.90 -0.59 -9.50
C ILE A 7 3.94 -1.77 -9.35
N LEU A 8 4.22 -2.87 -10.04
CA LEU A 8 3.41 -4.08 -9.94
C LEU A 8 3.87 -4.88 -8.73
N LEU A 9 2.97 -5.11 -7.77
CA LEU A 9 3.23 -5.90 -6.57
C LEU A 9 2.30 -7.11 -6.52
N LEU A 10 2.86 -8.30 -6.66
CA LEU A 10 2.15 -9.57 -6.61
C LEU A 10 2.22 -10.13 -5.18
N VAL A 11 1.08 -10.27 -4.51
CA VAL A 11 1.02 -10.78 -3.13
C VAL A 11 0.27 -12.11 -3.08
N SER A 12 0.75 -13.04 -2.26
CA SER A 12 -0.02 -14.22 -1.86
C SER A 12 0.71 -14.98 -0.76
N THR A 13 0.01 -15.26 0.33
CA THR A 13 0.43 -16.17 1.41
C THR A 13 0.44 -17.64 0.97
N GLU A 14 -0.36 -17.97 -0.04
CA GLU A 14 -0.49 -19.33 -0.56
C GLU A 14 0.72 -19.71 -1.44
N ARG A 15 1.06 -21.00 -1.43
CA ARG A 15 2.12 -21.59 -2.27
C ARG A 15 1.57 -21.95 -3.65
N ASN A 16 2.46 -22.21 -4.61
CA ASN A 16 2.10 -22.67 -5.96
C ASN A 16 1.25 -21.67 -6.77
N THR A 17 1.49 -20.36 -6.60
CA THR A 17 0.79 -19.30 -7.33
C THR A 17 1.49 -18.84 -8.61
N GLY A 18 2.72 -19.31 -8.86
CA GLY A 18 3.49 -18.94 -10.04
C GLY A 18 4.12 -17.55 -10.02
N LYS A 19 4.13 -16.82 -8.87
CA LYS A 19 4.76 -15.48 -8.73
C LYS A 19 6.21 -15.46 -9.21
N THR A 20 7.06 -16.33 -8.65
CA THR A 20 8.47 -16.48 -9.05
C THR A 20 8.60 -16.97 -10.50
N THR A 21 7.73 -17.87 -10.95
CA THR A 21 7.70 -18.32 -12.35
C THR A 21 7.41 -17.16 -13.30
N PHE A 22 6.51 -16.26 -12.94
CA PHE A 22 6.19 -15.06 -13.72
C PHE A 22 7.38 -14.10 -13.82
N LEU A 23 8.11 -13.84 -12.72
CA LEU A 23 9.34 -13.04 -12.78
C LEU A 23 10.40 -13.70 -13.68
N ASN A 24 10.56 -15.02 -13.60
CA ASN A 24 11.47 -15.76 -14.48
C ASN A 24 11.02 -15.75 -15.95
N PHE A 25 9.71 -15.74 -16.21
CA PHE A 25 9.17 -15.57 -17.55
C PHE A 25 9.46 -14.17 -18.11
N LEU A 26 9.29 -13.11 -17.29
CA LEU A 26 9.73 -11.76 -17.67
C LEU A 26 11.24 -11.72 -17.95
N LYS A 27 12.05 -12.39 -17.13
CA LYS A 27 13.50 -12.50 -17.36
C LYS A 27 13.81 -13.20 -18.68
N ALA A 28 13.03 -14.20 -19.07
CA ALA A 28 13.19 -14.86 -20.36
C ALA A 28 12.81 -13.95 -21.55
N ILE A 29 11.79 -13.10 -21.41
CA ILE A 29 11.36 -12.14 -22.44
C ILE A 29 12.37 -10.98 -22.59
N PHE A 30 12.77 -10.36 -21.48
CA PHE A 30 13.59 -9.15 -21.48
C PHE A 30 15.10 -9.43 -21.39
N ALA A 31 15.50 -10.66 -21.08
CA ALA A 31 16.87 -11.13 -21.05
C ALA A 31 17.81 -10.17 -20.28
N GLY A 32 18.80 -9.59 -20.96
CA GLY A 32 19.77 -8.65 -20.38
C GLY A 32 19.17 -7.32 -19.91
N ASN A 33 17.93 -6.98 -20.30
CA ASN A 33 17.23 -5.75 -19.96
C ASN A 33 16.38 -5.86 -18.68
N MET A 34 16.41 -7.00 -17.99
CA MET A 34 15.82 -7.18 -16.67
C MET A 34 16.90 -7.57 -15.65
N SER A 35 16.87 -6.99 -14.44
CA SER A 35 17.66 -7.47 -13.30
C SER A 35 16.77 -8.08 -12.23
N PHE A 36 17.31 -9.04 -11.48
CA PHE A 36 16.77 -9.45 -10.20
C PHE A 36 17.52 -8.70 -9.10
N ASN A 37 16.77 -8.08 -8.22
CA ASN A 37 17.28 -7.36 -7.07
C ASN A 37 16.74 -8.03 -5.79
N THR A 38 17.58 -8.04 -4.79
CA THR A 38 17.26 -8.39 -3.41
C THR A 38 16.79 -7.13 -2.65
N ASN A 39 16.26 -7.31 -1.45
CA ASN A 39 15.93 -6.17 -0.57
C ASN A 39 17.19 -5.35 -0.24
N GLU A 40 18.36 -5.99 -0.10
CA GLU A 40 19.64 -5.34 0.22
C GLU A 40 20.14 -4.42 -0.90
N ASP A 41 19.84 -4.73 -2.16
CA ASP A 41 20.24 -3.89 -3.31
C ASP A 41 19.58 -2.51 -3.26
N PHE A 42 18.43 -2.37 -2.60
CA PHE A 42 17.79 -1.07 -2.34
C PHE A 42 18.41 -0.30 -1.17
N HIS A 43 19.28 -0.93 -0.38
CA HIS A 43 20.09 -0.26 0.63
C HIS A 43 21.49 0.09 0.12
N SER A 44 21.98 -0.65 -0.88
CA SER A 44 23.28 -0.42 -1.48
C SER A 44 23.37 0.95 -2.18
N GLN A 45 24.56 1.55 -2.09
CA GLN A 45 24.95 2.70 -2.92
C GLN A 45 25.35 2.25 -4.33
N PHE A 46 25.88 1.02 -4.46
CA PHE A 46 26.21 0.43 -5.76
C PHE A 46 24.95 -0.10 -6.42
N ASN A 47 24.65 0.44 -7.60
CA ASN A 47 23.40 0.18 -8.34
C ASN A 47 23.63 -0.03 -9.84
N SER A 48 24.89 0.02 -10.29
CA SER A 48 25.25 -0.03 -11.70
C SER A 48 24.79 -1.29 -12.45
N ASP A 49 24.52 -2.36 -11.73
CA ASP A 49 24.03 -3.65 -12.20
C ASP A 49 22.57 -3.61 -12.68
N TRP A 50 21.75 -2.75 -12.08
CA TRP A 50 20.32 -2.61 -12.40
C TRP A 50 19.92 -1.22 -12.91
N ALA A 51 20.75 -0.19 -12.71
CA ALA A 51 20.41 1.20 -13.01
C ALA A 51 20.05 1.44 -14.50
N ASN A 52 20.64 0.67 -15.43
CA ASN A 52 20.37 0.77 -16.87
C ASN A 52 19.36 -0.26 -17.42
N LYS A 53 18.60 -0.93 -16.53
CA LYS A 53 17.66 -1.99 -16.91
C LYS A 53 16.25 -1.45 -17.10
N LEU A 54 15.50 -2.10 -17.99
CA LEU A 54 14.11 -1.77 -18.24
C LEU A 54 13.19 -2.30 -17.14
N ILE A 55 13.48 -3.48 -16.60
CA ILE A 55 12.71 -4.10 -15.52
C ILE A 55 13.64 -4.43 -14.35
N VAL A 56 13.21 -4.07 -13.15
CA VAL A 56 13.82 -4.50 -11.90
C VAL A 56 12.81 -5.40 -11.19
N GLY A 57 13.13 -6.69 -11.15
CA GLY A 57 12.35 -7.72 -10.50
C GLY A 57 12.82 -7.91 -9.05
N VAL A 58 11.90 -7.95 -8.10
CA VAL A 58 12.21 -8.27 -6.70
C VAL A 58 11.37 -9.47 -6.30
N ASP A 59 12.01 -10.59 -6.00
CA ASP A 59 11.31 -11.73 -5.40
C ASP A 59 11.38 -11.63 -3.88
N GLU A 60 10.33 -12.12 -3.20
CA GLU A 60 10.18 -12.07 -1.75
C GLU A 60 10.43 -10.68 -1.13
N ALA A 61 9.82 -9.66 -1.74
CA ALA A 61 9.89 -8.29 -1.28
C ALA A 61 9.41 -8.16 0.18
N LEU A 62 10.26 -7.56 1.00
CA LEU A 62 10.00 -7.22 2.40
C LEU A 62 10.74 -5.92 2.72
N LEU A 63 10.08 -4.80 2.42
CA LEU A 63 10.61 -3.44 2.57
C LEU A 63 9.85 -2.74 3.68
N ASP A 64 10.22 -3.07 4.92
CA ASP A 64 9.58 -2.60 6.15
C ASP A 64 10.07 -1.21 6.60
N ARG A 65 11.04 -0.60 5.88
CA ARG A 65 11.52 0.75 6.16
C ARG A 65 10.83 1.78 5.28
N ARG A 66 10.43 2.90 5.89
CA ARG A 66 9.86 4.04 5.15
C ARG A 66 10.82 4.57 4.09
N GLU A 67 12.12 4.56 4.38
CA GLU A 67 13.17 4.99 3.46
C GLU A 67 13.17 4.19 2.14
N ASP A 68 12.97 2.87 2.21
CA ASP A 68 12.95 2.02 1.02
C ASP A 68 11.72 2.27 0.18
N SER A 69 10.56 2.45 0.83
CA SER A 69 9.34 2.86 0.15
C SER A 69 9.54 4.20 -0.55
N GLU A 70 10.06 5.22 0.14
CA GLU A 70 10.39 6.51 -0.49
C GLU A 70 11.36 6.38 -1.66
N ARG A 71 12.40 5.54 -1.51
CA ARG A 71 13.38 5.29 -2.58
C ARG A 71 12.70 4.68 -3.81
N ILE A 72 11.87 3.65 -3.67
CA ILE A 72 11.13 3.03 -4.77
C ILE A 72 10.14 4.02 -5.40
N LYS A 73 9.43 4.79 -4.57
CA LYS A 73 8.52 5.85 -5.01
C LYS A 73 9.23 6.88 -5.90
N ASN A 74 10.40 7.36 -5.45
CA ASN A 74 11.23 8.28 -6.22
C ASN A 74 11.71 7.66 -7.54
N LEU A 75 12.27 6.45 -7.49
CA LEU A 75 12.77 5.75 -8.68
C LEU A 75 11.67 5.49 -9.71
N SER A 76 10.44 5.15 -9.29
CA SER A 76 9.32 4.90 -10.20
C SER A 76 8.95 6.10 -11.08
N THR A 77 9.38 7.30 -10.67
CA THR A 77 9.09 8.56 -11.38
C THR A 77 10.32 9.32 -11.86
N ALA A 78 11.51 8.89 -11.46
CA ALA A 78 12.78 9.49 -11.82
C ALA A 78 12.96 9.53 -13.35
N ILE A 79 13.63 10.58 -13.83
CA ILE A 79 13.99 10.74 -15.24
C ILE A 79 15.47 10.40 -15.42
N SER A 80 16.32 10.79 -14.46
CA SER A 80 17.72 10.43 -14.39
C SER A 80 18.07 9.82 -13.04
N TYR A 81 19.16 9.04 -13.01
CA TYR A 81 19.70 8.42 -11.81
C TYR A 81 21.22 8.39 -11.87
N LYS A 82 21.88 8.51 -10.71
CA LYS A 82 23.33 8.41 -10.62
C LYS A 82 23.74 6.95 -10.48
N ALA A 83 24.34 6.43 -11.54
CA ALA A 83 24.90 5.09 -11.55
C ALA A 83 26.21 5.08 -10.75
N GLU A 84 26.31 4.16 -9.81
CA GLU A 84 27.49 4.00 -8.95
C GLU A 84 27.96 2.55 -8.97
N ALA A 85 29.27 2.39 -9.19
CA ALA A 85 29.97 1.12 -9.21
C ALA A 85 31.22 1.19 -8.34
N LYS A 86 31.60 0.07 -7.73
CA LYS A 86 32.75 0.03 -6.83
C LYS A 86 34.04 0.40 -7.59
N GLY A 87 34.75 1.40 -7.08
CA GLY A 87 36.02 1.87 -7.65
C GLY A 87 35.88 2.60 -8.99
N LYS A 88 34.69 3.12 -9.31
CA LYS A 88 34.46 3.97 -10.49
C LYS A 88 33.76 5.26 -10.09
N ASP A 89 34.00 6.31 -10.86
CA ASP A 89 33.32 7.58 -10.68
C ASP A 89 31.82 7.44 -10.97
N ARG A 90 31.03 8.20 -10.21
CA ARG A 90 29.57 8.27 -10.38
C ARG A 90 29.26 9.04 -11.66
N TYR A 91 28.34 8.52 -12.47
CA TYR A 91 27.87 9.19 -13.68
C TYR A 91 26.35 9.16 -13.76
N GLU A 92 25.77 10.15 -14.43
CA GLU A 92 24.33 10.28 -14.59
C GLU A 92 23.85 9.49 -15.82
N ILE A 93 22.75 8.78 -15.66
CA ILE A 93 22.08 8.04 -16.74
C ILE A 93 20.59 8.35 -16.75
N ASP A 94 19.95 8.18 -17.90
CA ASP A 94 18.49 8.16 -18.00
C ASP A 94 17.93 6.95 -17.25
N PHE A 95 16.95 7.19 -16.39
CA PHE A 95 16.30 6.16 -15.59
C PHE A 95 14.90 5.87 -16.14
N PHE A 96 14.70 4.63 -16.58
CA PHE A 96 13.44 4.19 -17.18
C PHE A 96 12.98 2.83 -16.66
N ALA A 97 13.57 2.35 -15.57
CA ALA A 97 13.24 1.06 -14.97
C ALA A 97 11.78 1.00 -14.53
N LYS A 98 11.23 -0.22 -14.58
CA LYS A 98 9.89 -0.58 -14.11
C LYS A 98 10.03 -1.66 -13.05
N PHE A 99 9.34 -1.48 -11.93
CA PHE A 99 9.43 -2.38 -10.80
C PHE A 99 8.33 -3.44 -10.86
N VAL A 100 8.73 -4.70 -10.76
CA VAL A 100 7.83 -5.83 -10.59
C VAL A 100 8.28 -6.60 -9.36
N MET A 101 7.43 -6.67 -8.35
CA MET A 101 7.74 -7.24 -7.05
C MET A 101 6.80 -8.39 -6.76
N SER A 102 7.30 -9.45 -6.12
CA SER A 102 6.47 -10.49 -5.51
C SER A 102 6.75 -10.59 -4.03
N SER A 103 5.71 -10.87 -3.24
CA SER A 103 5.86 -11.15 -1.81
C SER A 103 4.90 -12.24 -1.36
N ASN A 104 5.33 -12.98 -0.33
CA ASN A 104 4.47 -13.91 0.39
C ASN A 104 3.74 -13.22 1.56
N ASN A 105 4.08 -11.96 1.86
CA ASN A 105 3.40 -11.14 2.84
C ASN A 105 2.25 -10.36 2.16
N GLU A 106 1.00 -10.66 2.54
CA GLU A 106 -0.19 -9.93 2.06
C GLU A 106 -0.53 -8.68 2.88
N GLU A 107 0.12 -8.48 4.03
CA GLU A 107 -0.21 -7.42 4.98
C GLU A 107 0.75 -6.25 4.89
N CYS A 108 2.07 -6.51 4.93
CA CYS A 108 3.08 -5.47 4.86
C CYS A 108 4.34 -5.91 4.09
N PRO A 109 4.23 -6.16 2.77
CA PRO A 109 5.40 -6.39 1.92
C PRO A 109 6.21 -5.11 1.69
N ILE A 110 5.55 -3.95 1.71
CA ILE A 110 6.13 -2.62 1.57
C ILE A 110 5.21 -1.60 2.24
N ILE A 111 5.77 -0.55 2.85
CA ILE A 111 4.99 0.54 3.42
C ILE A 111 4.38 1.38 2.29
N ILE A 112 3.06 1.32 2.15
CA ILE A 112 2.23 2.14 1.27
C ILE A 112 1.31 2.99 2.13
N GLU A 113 1.40 4.31 1.96
CA GLU A 113 0.59 5.29 2.70
C GLU A 113 -0.71 5.61 1.94
N GLN A 114 -1.68 6.20 2.64
CA GLN A 114 -2.93 6.63 2.05
C GLN A 114 -2.69 7.71 0.96
N GLY A 115 -3.46 7.63 -0.11
CA GLY A 115 -3.34 8.54 -1.27
C GLY A 115 -2.17 8.21 -2.20
N GLU A 116 -1.44 7.12 -1.94
CA GLU A 116 -0.41 6.65 -2.84
C GLU A 116 -1.03 6.06 -4.13
N THR A 117 -0.59 6.55 -5.28
CA THR A 117 -1.19 6.23 -6.59
C THR A 117 -0.27 5.40 -7.49
N ARG A 118 0.95 5.09 -7.03
CA ARG A 118 2.01 4.48 -7.84
C ARG A 118 2.08 2.96 -7.76
N TYR A 119 1.27 2.30 -6.93
CA TYR A 119 1.25 0.85 -6.78
C TYR A 119 0.05 0.20 -7.46
N TRP A 120 0.29 -0.96 -8.07
CA TRP A 120 -0.75 -1.87 -8.52
C TRP A 120 -0.57 -3.22 -7.82
N VAL A 121 -1.34 -3.43 -6.76
CA VAL A 121 -1.22 -4.64 -5.92
C VAL A 121 -2.20 -5.70 -6.41
N ARG A 122 -1.71 -6.90 -6.69
CA ARG A 122 -2.52 -8.04 -7.15
C ARG A 122 -2.34 -9.23 -6.21
N LYS A 123 -3.43 -9.63 -5.56
CA LYS A 123 -3.50 -10.94 -4.91
C LYS A 123 -3.57 -12.03 -5.98
N ILE A 124 -2.69 -13.02 -5.90
CA ILE A 124 -2.61 -14.12 -6.87
C ILE A 124 -3.05 -15.42 -6.20
N HIS A 125 -3.98 -16.13 -6.81
CA HIS A 125 -4.46 -17.41 -6.29
C HIS A 125 -3.58 -18.59 -6.73
N PRO A 126 -3.59 -19.70 -5.98
CA PRO A 126 -2.93 -20.95 -6.34
C PRO A 126 -3.40 -21.46 -7.69
N ILE A 127 -2.45 -22.03 -8.43
CA ILE A 127 -2.74 -22.70 -9.68
C ILE A 127 -3.27 -24.09 -9.35
N GLU A 128 -4.48 -24.42 -9.82
CA GLU A 128 -5.18 -25.67 -9.50
C GLU A 128 -4.35 -26.92 -9.84
N LYS A 129 -3.69 -26.92 -11.00
CA LYS A 129 -2.85 -28.02 -11.46
C LYS A 129 -1.38 -27.60 -11.42
N LYS A 130 -0.63 -28.26 -10.54
CA LYS A 130 0.81 -28.10 -10.47
C LYS A 130 1.45 -28.60 -11.77
N ASN A 131 2.14 -27.71 -12.48
CA ASN A 131 2.95 -28.05 -13.64
C ASN A 131 4.42 -27.73 -13.34
N VAL A 132 5.25 -28.78 -13.22
CA VAL A 132 6.69 -28.65 -12.94
C VAL A 132 7.44 -28.01 -14.12
N GLY A 133 6.97 -28.25 -15.35
CA GLY A 133 7.54 -27.72 -16.59
C GLY A 133 7.03 -26.33 -17.00
N MET A 134 6.21 -25.69 -16.17
CA MET A 134 5.47 -24.46 -16.52
C MET A 134 6.36 -23.36 -17.13
N LEU A 135 7.57 -23.15 -16.60
CA LEU A 135 8.47 -22.13 -17.13
C LEU A 135 8.94 -22.48 -18.56
N ASN A 136 9.19 -23.75 -18.86
CA ASN A 136 9.60 -24.19 -20.19
C ASN A 136 8.45 -24.07 -21.20
N ASP A 137 7.24 -24.43 -20.78
CA ASP A 137 6.04 -24.28 -21.60
C ASP A 137 5.79 -22.80 -21.91
N LEU A 138 5.90 -21.92 -20.91
CA LEU A 138 5.79 -20.47 -21.10
C LEU A 138 6.88 -19.94 -22.04
N LYS A 139 8.12 -20.43 -21.93
CA LYS A 139 9.22 -20.04 -22.83
C LYS A 139 8.95 -20.43 -24.28
N ALA A 140 8.36 -21.61 -24.51
CA ALA A 140 7.99 -22.05 -25.86
C ALA A 140 6.93 -21.14 -26.50
N GLU A 141 6.03 -20.56 -25.69
CA GLU A 141 4.97 -19.65 -26.12
C GLU A 141 5.40 -18.18 -26.30
N ILE A 142 6.65 -17.82 -25.96
CA ILE A 142 7.15 -16.43 -26.06
C ILE A 142 6.88 -15.80 -27.44
N PRO A 143 7.17 -16.45 -28.58
CA PRO A 143 6.97 -15.82 -29.89
C PRO A 143 5.50 -15.43 -30.13
N GLN A 144 4.57 -16.33 -29.82
CA GLN A 144 3.12 -16.14 -29.96
C GLN A 144 2.62 -15.09 -28.96
N PHE A 145 3.12 -15.12 -27.72
CA PHE A 145 2.77 -14.14 -26.71
C PHE A 145 3.21 -12.73 -27.10
N LEU A 146 4.44 -12.56 -27.62
CA LEU A 146 4.92 -11.28 -28.13
C LEU A 146 4.13 -10.80 -29.34
N HIS A 147 3.79 -11.71 -30.26
CA HIS A 147 2.92 -11.40 -31.39
C HIS A 147 1.57 -10.83 -30.94
N PHE A 148 0.96 -11.47 -29.93
CA PHE A 148 -0.28 -11.01 -29.32
C PHE A 148 -0.11 -9.63 -28.67
N LEU A 149 0.94 -9.43 -27.85
CA LEU A 149 1.18 -8.16 -27.15
C LEU A 149 1.40 -6.98 -28.10
N LEU A 150 2.07 -7.19 -29.24
CA LEU A 150 2.35 -6.14 -30.22
C LEU A 150 1.12 -5.75 -31.06
N LYS A 151 0.17 -6.66 -31.24
CA LYS A 151 -1.01 -6.46 -32.09
C LYS A 151 -2.31 -6.20 -31.32
N ARG A 152 -2.35 -6.51 -30.02
CA ARG A 152 -3.56 -6.33 -29.22
C ARG A 152 -3.92 -4.84 -29.12
N LYS A 153 -5.23 -4.58 -29.08
CA LYS A 153 -5.75 -3.26 -28.70
C LYS A 153 -5.71 -3.15 -27.17
N LEU A 154 -5.09 -2.08 -26.66
CA LEU A 154 -5.09 -1.79 -25.23
C LEU A 154 -6.51 -1.41 -24.77
N SER A 155 -6.92 -1.96 -23.62
CA SER A 155 -8.23 -1.66 -23.02
C SER A 155 -8.28 -0.31 -22.31
N THR A 156 -7.11 0.20 -21.90
CA THR A 156 -6.97 1.48 -21.21
C THR A 156 -6.31 2.53 -22.11
N LYS A 157 -6.53 3.79 -21.75
CA LYS A 157 -5.87 4.95 -22.39
C LYS A 157 -4.98 5.63 -21.36
N HIS A 158 -4.12 6.54 -21.83
CA HIS A 158 -3.28 7.34 -20.96
C HIS A 158 -4.11 8.42 -20.24
N GLU A 159 -4.56 8.12 -19.03
CA GLU A 159 -5.47 8.94 -18.20
C GLU A 159 -4.80 9.53 -16.96
N SER A 160 -3.55 9.16 -16.68
CA SER A 160 -2.77 9.71 -15.56
C SER A 160 -1.27 9.73 -15.84
N ARG A 161 -0.49 10.28 -14.89
CA ARG A 161 0.98 10.22 -14.92
C ARG A 161 1.51 8.79 -15.02
N MET A 162 0.79 7.79 -14.50
CA MET A 162 1.16 6.38 -14.51
C MET A 162 0.34 5.57 -15.53
N TRP A 163 -0.10 6.20 -16.62
CA TRP A 163 -0.97 5.64 -17.66
C TRP A 163 -2.42 5.37 -17.21
N PHE A 164 -2.64 4.66 -16.11
CA PHE A 164 -3.96 4.19 -15.69
C PHE A 164 -4.75 5.26 -14.91
N ARG A 165 -6.08 5.29 -15.06
CA ARG A 165 -6.97 5.97 -14.13
C ARG A 165 -6.80 5.38 -12.72
N HIS A 166 -6.78 6.23 -11.69
CA HIS A 166 -6.34 5.82 -10.35
C HIS A 166 -7.23 4.74 -9.72
N ASP A 167 -8.55 4.83 -9.91
CA ASP A 167 -9.54 3.85 -9.45
C ASP A 167 -9.31 2.43 -10.01
N LEU A 168 -8.66 2.28 -11.17
CA LEU A 168 -8.31 0.96 -11.72
C LEU A 168 -7.18 0.27 -10.96
N LEU A 169 -6.39 1.03 -10.20
CA LEU A 169 -5.27 0.53 -9.42
C LEU A 169 -5.67 0.15 -7.99
N ILE A 170 -6.82 0.66 -7.53
CA ILE A 170 -7.35 0.39 -6.20
C ILE A 170 -7.91 -1.04 -6.15
N THR A 171 -7.22 -1.92 -5.43
CA THR A 171 -7.59 -3.32 -5.23
C THR A 171 -7.73 -3.62 -3.74
N ASP A 172 -8.51 -4.62 -3.36
CA ASP A 172 -8.65 -5.01 -1.95
C ASP A 172 -7.31 -5.39 -1.30
N ALA A 173 -6.36 -5.91 -2.08
CA ALA A 173 -5.01 -6.19 -1.63
C ALA A 173 -4.23 -4.89 -1.32
N LEU A 174 -4.32 -3.87 -2.18
CA LEU A 174 -3.75 -2.55 -1.89
C LEU A 174 -4.40 -1.96 -0.63
N ARG A 175 -5.74 -2.10 -0.51
CA ARG A 175 -6.47 -1.59 0.64
C ARG A 175 -5.99 -2.18 1.94
N LYS A 176 -5.84 -3.51 1.96
CA LYS A 176 -5.35 -4.26 3.11
C LYS A 176 -3.97 -3.78 3.56
N ILE A 177 -3.06 -3.53 2.62
CA ILE A 177 -1.71 -3.03 2.93
C ILE A 177 -1.77 -1.61 3.53
N ILE A 178 -2.53 -0.70 2.90
CA ILE A 178 -2.68 0.68 3.41
C ILE A 178 -3.29 0.68 4.82
N MET A 179 -4.32 -0.13 5.05
CA MET A 179 -4.94 -0.31 6.36
C MET A 179 -3.93 -0.84 7.38
N HIS A 180 -3.17 -1.88 7.04
CA HIS A 180 -2.17 -2.44 7.95
C HIS A 180 -1.06 -1.43 8.29
N ASN A 181 -0.71 -0.55 7.34
CA ASN A 181 0.29 0.49 7.56
C ASN A 181 -0.23 1.66 8.41
N ARG A 182 -1.54 1.72 8.71
CA ARG A 182 -2.06 2.64 9.72
C ARG A 182 -1.59 2.23 11.10
N GLY A 183 -1.35 3.20 11.95
CA GLY A 183 -0.96 2.92 13.33
C GLY A 183 -2.06 2.16 14.06
N LYS A 184 -1.69 1.20 14.92
CA LYS A 184 -2.64 0.43 15.75
C LYS A 184 -3.68 1.32 16.46
N VAL A 185 -3.25 2.46 17.00
CA VAL A 185 -4.13 3.44 17.66
C VAL A 185 -5.20 3.96 16.71
N GLU A 186 -4.85 4.28 15.46
CA GLU A 186 -5.78 4.83 14.47
C GLU A 186 -6.83 3.80 14.03
N ILE A 187 -6.40 2.55 13.80
CA ILE A 187 -7.30 1.44 13.45
C ILE A 187 -8.33 1.23 14.56
N GLU A 188 -7.86 1.18 15.81
CA GLU A 188 -8.73 0.94 16.97
C GLU A 188 -9.67 2.11 17.20
N MET A 189 -9.23 3.35 16.99
CA MET A 189 -10.14 4.51 17.00
C MET A 189 -11.26 4.37 15.97
N LEU A 190 -10.97 3.90 14.74
CA LEU A 190 -12.00 3.70 13.71
C LEU A 190 -13.00 2.60 14.10
N HIS A 191 -12.52 1.49 14.68
CA HIS A 191 -13.39 0.42 15.17
C HIS A 191 -14.31 0.90 16.29
N ILE A 192 -13.77 1.58 17.31
CA ILE A 192 -14.55 2.15 18.43
C ILE A 192 -15.66 3.06 17.88
N ILE A 193 -15.31 3.96 16.95
CA ILE A 193 -16.28 4.90 16.37
C ILE A 193 -17.35 4.15 15.57
N SER A 194 -16.94 3.21 14.71
CA SER A 194 -17.86 2.43 13.88
C SER A 194 -18.84 1.62 14.73
N GLU A 195 -18.35 0.94 15.75
CA GLU A 195 -19.14 0.11 16.67
C GLU A 195 -20.18 0.95 17.43
N ILE A 196 -19.77 2.09 18.00
CA ILE A 196 -20.69 2.99 18.70
C ILE A 196 -21.78 3.50 17.76
N MET A 197 -21.40 3.91 16.54
CA MET A 197 -22.36 4.40 15.54
C MET A 197 -23.36 3.32 15.13
N GLN A 198 -22.93 2.07 14.99
CA GLN A 198 -23.81 0.95 14.65
C GLN A 198 -24.77 0.63 15.80
N ILE A 199 -24.26 0.41 17.02
CA ILE A 199 -25.07 -0.01 18.17
C ILE A 199 -26.09 1.07 18.56
N LYS A 200 -25.72 2.35 18.48
CA LYS A 200 -26.60 3.48 18.81
C LYS A 200 -27.33 4.06 17.59
N ALA A 201 -27.18 3.46 16.41
CA ALA A 201 -27.75 3.92 15.15
C ALA A 201 -27.52 5.43 14.89
N LEU A 202 -26.29 5.90 15.14
CA LEU A 202 -25.91 7.31 15.01
C LEU A 202 -25.44 7.61 13.58
N LYS A 203 -25.97 8.68 12.98
CA LYS A 203 -25.45 9.22 11.70
C LYS A 203 -24.16 10.02 11.87
N GLU A 204 -23.98 10.59 13.05
CA GLU A 204 -22.81 11.39 13.44
C GLU A 204 -22.41 11.04 14.87
N TYR A 205 -21.13 10.76 15.08
CA TYR A 205 -20.55 10.56 16.41
C TYR A 205 -19.77 11.78 16.85
N ARG A 206 -19.97 12.19 18.10
CA ARG A 206 -19.30 13.32 18.74
C ARG A 206 -18.54 12.84 19.96
N PHE A 207 -17.25 13.14 20.01
CA PHE A 207 -16.39 12.70 21.10
C PHE A 207 -15.30 13.73 21.41
N SER A 208 -14.81 13.70 22.64
CA SER A 208 -13.61 14.44 23.03
C SER A 208 -12.38 13.56 22.97
N ILE A 209 -11.18 14.17 22.97
CA ILE A 209 -9.91 13.42 23.10
C ILE A 209 -9.91 12.58 24.38
N LYS A 210 -10.47 13.11 25.48
CA LYS A 210 -10.53 12.40 26.76
C LYS A 210 -11.38 11.13 26.65
N ASP A 211 -12.54 11.20 26.00
CA ASP A 211 -13.39 10.03 25.79
C ASP A 211 -12.65 8.95 25.01
N MET A 212 -11.95 9.34 23.94
CA MET A 212 -11.20 8.40 23.12
C MET A 212 -10.02 7.78 23.87
N LEU A 213 -9.29 8.57 24.68
CA LEU A 213 -8.25 8.03 25.56
C LEU A 213 -8.81 7.02 26.56
N ASP A 214 -9.95 7.35 27.18
CA ASP A 214 -10.60 6.46 28.16
C ASP A 214 -11.05 5.15 27.50
N MET A 215 -11.57 5.19 26.26
CA MET A 215 -11.96 4.00 25.50
C MET A 215 -10.75 3.16 25.07
N LEU A 216 -9.71 3.78 24.51
CA LEU A 216 -8.47 3.07 24.12
C LEU A 216 -7.79 2.43 25.33
N LYS A 217 -7.77 3.12 26.47
CA LYS A 217 -7.23 2.57 27.73
C LYS A 217 -7.98 1.32 28.18
N ARG A 218 -9.30 1.27 28.00
CA ARG A 218 -10.10 0.06 28.31
C ARG A 218 -9.73 -1.12 27.43
N LEU A 219 -9.41 -0.87 26.16
CA LEU A 219 -8.89 -1.88 25.23
C LEU A 219 -7.39 -2.18 25.45
N SER A 220 -6.80 -1.74 26.57
CA SER A 220 -5.38 -1.92 26.89
C SER A 220 -4.42 -1.30 25.86
N ILE A 221 -4.87 -0.28 25.12
CA ILE A 221 -4.05 0.48 24.17
C ILE A 221 -3.56 1.75 24.88
N GLN A 222 -2.26 1.80 25.17
CA GLN A 222 -1.62 2.98 25.74
C GLN A 222 -1.31 3.99 24.63
N THR A 223 -1.73 5.24 24.84
CA THR A 223 -1.50 6.36 23.94
C THR A 223 -1.70 7.68 24.70
N GLU A 224 -1.30 8.78 24.08
CA GLU A 224 -1.32 10.10 24.69
C GLU A 224 -2.12 11.10 23.84
N ALA A 225 -2.61 12.16 24.48
CA ALA A 225 -3.38 13.20 23.80
C ALA A 225 -2.69 13.80 22.55
N PRO A 226 -1.36 14.03 22.51
CA PRO A 226 -0.69 14.52 21.31
C PRO A 226 -0.80 13.55 20.12
N GLN A 227 -0.72 12.24 20.36
CA GLN A 227 -0.84 11.23 19.30
C GLN A 227 -2.26 11.21 18.72
N LEU A 228 -3.29 11.28 19.58
CA LEU A 228 -4.68 11.38 19.11
C LEU A 228 -4.92 12.67 18.34
N ARG A 229 -4.37 13.80 18.78
CA ARG A 229 -4.48 15.07 18.04
C ARG A 229 -3.87 14.95 16.65
N LYS A 230 -2.70 14.31 16.54
CA LYS A 230 -2.06 14.05 15.25
C LYS A 230 -2.95 13.22 14.33
N ILE A 231 -3.53 12.12 14.82
CA ILE A 231 -4.45 11.29 14.02
C ILE A 231 -5.67 12.11 13.58
N LEU A 232 -6.34 12.79 14.51
CA LEU A 232 -7.58 13.52 14.23
C LEU A 232 -7.37 14.72 13.30
N GLN A 233 -6.31 15.50 13.52
CA GLN A 233 -6.07 16.76 12.81
C GLN A 233 -5.22 16.57 11.55
N ASP A 234 -4.16 15.75 11.62
CA ASP A 234 -3.22 15.60 10.51
C ASP A 234 -3.66 14.48 9.56
N ASN A 235 -4.10 13.34 10.07
CA ASN A 235 -4.51 12.21 9.22
C ASN A 235 -5.96 12.38 8.75
N TRP A 236 -6.91 12.59 9.68
CA TRP A 236 -8.35 12.66 9.35
C TRP A 236 -8.84 14.06 8.99
N LYS A 237 -7.96 15.07 9.07
CA LYS A 237 -8.27 16.48 8.73
C LYS A 237 -9.50 17.04 9.46
N LEU A 238 -9.72 16.62 10.71
CA LEU A 238 -10.83 17.07 11.54
C LEU A 238 -10.46 18.28 12.38
N GLU A 239 -11.35 19.27 12.38
CA GLU A 239 -11.20 20.45 13.22
C GLU A 239 -12.01 20.33 14.53
N PRO A 240 -11.40 20.67 15.68
CA PRO A 240 -12.11 20.66 16.95
C PRO A 240 -13.12 21.81 17.02
N HIS A 241 -14.35 21.50 17.41
CA HIS A 241 -15.40 22.49 17.64
C HIS A 241 -15.23 23.19 19.00
N PRO A 242 -15.78 24.41 19.19
CA PRO A 242 -15.81 25.07 20.49
C PRO A 242 -16.40 24.17 21.59
N PRO A 243 -15.98 24.35 22.86
CA PRO A 243 -16.53 23.58 23.98
C PRO A 243 -18.05 23.70 24.05
N THR A 244 -18.74 22.56 24.14
CA THR A 244 -20.20 22.52 24.18
C THR A 244 -20.69 21.32 24.98
N TYR A 245 -21.98 21.34 25.37
CA TYR A 245 -22.64 20.23 26.02
C TYR A 245 -22.96 19.14 24.99
N TYR A 246 -22.72 17.88 25.34
CA TYR A 246 -23.01 16.73 24.49
C TYR A 246 -23.31 15.48 25.32
N THR A 247 -23.93 14.49 24.67
CA THR A 247 -24.09 13.14 25.22
C THR A 247 -22.87 12.33 24.82
N ALA A 248 -22.02 11.97 25.77
CA ALA A 248 -20.89 11.09 25.55
C ALA A 248 -21.36 9.64 25.55
N TYR A 249 -20.96 8.88 24.54
CA TYR A 249 -21.14 7.43 24.48
C TYR A 249 -19.79 6.75 24.71
N LEU A 250 -19.72 5.87 25.71
CA LEU A 250 -18.49 5.19 26.14
C LEU A 250 -18.77 3.71 26.42
N PHE A 251 -17.77 2.85 26.22
CA PHE A 251 -17.85 1.45 26.64
C PHE A 251 -17.92 1.30 28.17
N GLY A 252 -18.93 0.55 28.61
CA GLY A 252 -19.11 0.07 29.98
C GLY A 252 -18.25 -1.17 30.28
N TYR A 253 -18.62 -1.91 31.32
CA TYR A 253 -17.88 -3.11 31.76
C TYR A 253 -18.29 -4.40 31.05
N ASN A 254 -19.47 -4.44 30.42
CA ASN A 254 -20.05 -5.61 29.75
C ASN A 254 -20.34 -5.33 28.26
N ASP A 255 -19.48 -4.58 27.58
CA ASP A 255 -19.67 -4.12 26.19
C ASP A 255 -20.95 -3.27 25.95
N GLU A 256 -21.66 -2.92 27.02
CA GLU A 256 -22.74 -1.94 26.97
C GLU A 256 -22.20 -0.55 26.72
N ILE A 257 -22.80 0.18 25.77
CA ILE A 257 -22.47 1.59 25.56
C ILE A 257 -23.31 2.45 26.51
N LEU A 258 -22.61 3.04 27.49
CA LEU A 258 -23.15 3.98 28.47
C LEU A 258 -23.25 5.38 27.86
N SER A 259 -24.31 6.11 28.22
CA SER A 259 -24.49 7.52 27.82
C SER A 259 -24.45 8.43 29.04
N SER A 260 -23.68 9.51 28.98
CA SER A 260 -23.61 10.51 30.06
C SER A 260 -23.50 11.93 29.51
N PRO A 261 -24.14 12.94 30.12
CA PRO A 261 -23.97 14.33 29.72
C PRO A 261 -22.59 14.84 30.15
N LYS A 262 -21.88 15.50 29.24
CA LYS A 262 -20.54 16.08 29.47
C LYS A 262 -20.38 17.43 28.75
N THR A 263 -19.33 18.16 29.12
CA THR A 263 -18.89 19.39 28.44
C THR A 263 -17.44 19.27 28.02
N ALA A 264 -17.16 19.40 26.71
CA ALA A 264 -15.80 19.29 26.18
C ALA A 264 -15.67 19.95 24.81
N ARG A 265 -14.42 20.12 24.35
CA ARG A 265 -14.06 20.43 22.96
C ARG A 265 -14.18 19.14 22.14
N LEU A 266 -14.98 19.16 21.07
CA LEU A 266 -15.43 17.95 20.39
C LEU A 266 -14.86 17.82 18.98
N TYR A 267 -14.65 16.58 18.59
CA TYR A 267 -14.52 16.14 17.20
C TYR A 267 -15.85 15.53 16.75
N ARG A 268 -16.11 15.61 15.45
CA ARG A 268 -17.32 15.05 14.83
C ARG A 268 -16.93 14.20 13.64
N MET A 269 -17.54 13.03 13.52
CA MET A 269 -17.38 12.16 12.36
C MET A 269 -18.74 11.63 11.93
N THR A 270 -19.01 11.73 10.63
CA THR A 270 -20.19 11.12 10.02
C THR A 270 -19.92 9.67 9.64
N GLN A 271 -20.98 8.87 9.52
CA GLN A 271 -20.84 7.46 9.10
C GLN A 271 -20.12 7.36 7.75
N LYS A 272 -20.48 8.26 6.82
CA LYS A 272 -19.85 8.37 5.52
C LYS A 272 -18.35 8.65 5.62
N GLN A 273 -17.92 9.57 6.49
CA GLN A 273 -16.48 9.83 6.70
C GLN A 273 -15.74 8.64 7.32
N VAL A 274 -16.38 7.91 8.24
CA VAL A 274 -15.78 6.69 8.81
C VAL A 274 -15.63 5.62 7.73
N GLU A 275 -16.68 5.40 6.93
CA GLU A 275 -16.66 4.49 5.80
C GLU A 275 -15.65 4.90 4.75
N GLU A 276 -15.55 6.20 4.41
CA GLU A 276 -14.53 6.77 3.51
C GLU A 276 -13.14 6.56 4.08
N ILE A 277 -12.85 6.90 5.34
CA ILE A 277 -11.53 6.64 5.92
C ILE A 277 -11.24 5.14 5.92
N MET A 278 -12.23 4.29 6.18
CA MET A 278 -12.11 2.83 6.10
C MET A 278 -12.09 2.30 4.65
N SER A 279 -12.36 3.09 3.62
CA SER A 279 -12.47 2.61 2.22
C SER A 279 -11.62 3.36 1.19
N GLU A 280 -11.13 4.57 1.51
CA GLU A 280 -10.16 5.41 0.78
C GLU A 280 -8.73 4.84 0.88
N CYS A 281 -8.66 3.53 0.88
CA CYS A 281 -7.46 2.77 0.62
C CYS A 281 -7.39 2.47 -0.89
#